data_AF-A0A3C1UL97-F1
#
_entry.id   AF-A0A3C1UL97-F1
#
_cell.length_a   1.000
_cell.length_b   1.000
_cell.length_c   1.000
_cell.angle_alpha   90.00
_cell.angle_beta   90.00
_cell.angle_gamma   90.00
#
_symmetry.space_group_name_H-M   'P 1'
#
loop_
_entity.id
_entity.type
_entity.pdbx_description
1 polymer ?
#
loop_
_entity_poly.entity_id
_entity_poly.type
_entity_poly.pdbx_seq_one_letter_code
_entity_poly.pdbx_strand_id
1 'polypeptide(L)'
;MGSPVNAVGLQDSFGRIMGDLRISVTDRCNFRCLYCLPDTEEASNFYRHQQEDAGSKTAKRLIRYPWKPKKDILTFEEIERFARIAAGLGIEKIRITGGEPLLRSGIADLISN
;
A
#
# COMPACT_ATOMS: atom_id res chain seq x y z
N MET A 1 -41.67 4.47 -10.16
CA MET A 1 -41.47 4.43 -8.71
C MET A 1 -40.14 3.75 -8.45
N GLY A 2 -39.06 4.52 -8.41
CA GLY A 2 -37.73 4.00 -8.08
C GLY A 2 -37.58 4.00 -6.56
N SER A 3 -37.32 2.84 -5.96
CA SER A 3 -36.95 2.77 -4.55
C SER A 3 -35.74 3.66 -4.30
N PRO A 4 -35.71 4.45 -3.21
CA PRO A 4 -34.49 5.10 -2.80
C PRO A 4 -33.49 4.00 -2.49
N VAL A 5 -32.30 4.06 -3.07
CA VAL A 5 -31.16 3.29 -2.59
C VAL A 5 -30.90 3.75 -1.15
N ASN A 6 -31.53 3.06 -0.19
CA ASN A 6 -31.07 3.07 1.19
C ASN A 6 -29.67 2.46 1.14
N ALA A 7 -28.66 3.31 1.01
CA ALA A 7 -27.26 2.91 1.03
C ALA A 7 -26.92 2.45 2.46
N VAL A 8 -27.37 1.24 2.80
CA VAL A 8 -26.73 0.45 3.85
C VAL A 8 -25.30 0.30 3.34
N GLY A 9 -24.35 0.95 4.03
CA GLY A 9 -22.96 1.02 3.61
C GLY A 9 -22.39 -0.36 3.26
N LEU A 10 -21.36 -0.39 2.42
CA LEU A 10 -20.79 -1.63 1.90
C LEU A 10 -20.48 -2.62 3.03
N GLN A 11 -21.30 -3.68 3.14
CA GLN A 11 -21.26 -4.65 4.23
C GLN A 11 -20.59 -5.95 3.77
N ASP A 12 -19.68 -6.47 4.59
CA ASP A 12 -19.07 -7.78 4.34
C ASP A 12 -19.86 -8.96 4.92
N SER A 13 -19.39 -10.19 4.71
CA SER A 13 -20.03 -11.42 5.21
C SER A 13 -20.06 -11.53 6.74
N PHE A 14 -19.28 -10.73 7.46
CA PHE A 14 -19.27 -10.67 8.93
C PHE A 14 -20.16 -9.53 9.46
N GLY A 15 -20.87 -8.83 8.58
CA GLY A 15 -21.77 -7.74 8.95
C GLY A 15 -21.07 -6.40 9.21
N ARG A 16 -19.77 -6.27 8.94
CA ARG A 16 -19.02 -5.03 9.15
C ARG A 16 -19.27 -4.06 8.00
N ILE A 17 -19.40 -2.77 8.31
CA ILE A 17 -19.55 -1.71 7.31
C ILE A 17 -18.17 -1.14 6.96
N MET A 18 -17.85 -1.09 5.67
CA MET A 18 -16.62 -0.49 5.19
C MET A 18 -16.72 1.04 5.22
N GLY A 19 -15.86 1.68 6.03
CA GLY A 19 -15.75 3.16 6.10
C GLY A 19 -14.41 3.71 5.60
N ASP A 20 -13.39 2.86 5.47
CA ASP A 20 -12.01 3.25 5.12
C ASP A 20 -11.57 2.62 3.79
N LEU A 21 -11.04 3.44 2.89
CA LEU A 21 -10.36 3.01 1.67
C LEU A 21 -8.86 3.32 1.76
N ARG A 22 -8.02 2.29 1.71
CA ARG A 22 -6.56 2.44 1.64
C ARG A 22 -6.09 2.29 0.19
N ILE A 23 -5.45 3.32 -0.34
CA ILE A 23 -4.94 3.35 -1.72
C ILE A 23 -3.41 3.32 -1.68
N SER A 24 -2.81 2.31 -2.31
CA SER A 24 -1.36 2.21 -2.47
C SER A 24 -0.97 2.80 -3.83
N VAL A 25 -0.29 3.96 -3.84
CA VAL A 25 -0.03 4.73 -5.07
C VAL A 25 1.30 4.39 -5.75
N THR A 26 2.15 3.62 -5.06
CA THR A 26 3.47 3.19 -5.54
C THR A 26 3.93 2.00 -4.71
N ASP A 27 4.68 1.07 -5.29
CA ASP A 27 5.37 0.00 -4.55
C ASP A 27 6.79 0.40 -4.13
N ARG A 28 7.30 1.53 -4.64
CA ARG A 28 8.65 2.02 -4.36
C ARG A 28 8.74 2.65 -2.97
N CYS A 29 9.90 2.48 -2.32
CA CYS A 29 10.24 3.12 -1.05
C CYS A 29 11.71 3.58 -1.07
N ASN A 30 11.99 4.71 -0.42
CA ASN A 30 13.34 5.26 -0.25
C ASN A 30 14.05 4.71 1.00
N PHE A 31 13.35 3.96 1.85
CA PHE A 31 13.92 3.24 2.99
C PHE A 31 13.94 1.73 2.78
N ARG A 32 14.75 1.05 3.60
CA ARG A 32 14.93 -0.41 3.63
C ARG A 32 14.77 -0.94 5.05
N CYS A 33 13.58 -0.74 5.61
CA CYS A 33 13.32 -1.10 7.01
C CYS A 33 13.37 -2.62 7.18
N LEU A 34 14.05 -3.09 8.23
CA LEU A 34 14.26 -4.52 8.52
C LEU A 34 12.97 -5.34 8.51
N TYR A 35 11.87 -4.76 9.01
CA TYR A 35 10.57 -5.41 9.14
C TYR A 35 9.61 -5.19 7.96
N CYS A 36 10.02 -4.45 6.93
CA CYS A 36 9.13 -4.05 5.82
C CYS A 36 9.74 -4.32 4.45
N LEU A 37 10.93 -3.80 4.18
CA LEU A 37 11.59 -3.88 2.88
C LEU A 37 13.11 -4.07 3.03
N PRO A 38 13.58 -5.19 3.61
CA PRO A 38 14.99 -5.44 3.88
C PRO A 38 15.82 -5.62 2.60
N ASP A 39 16.94 -4.91 2.46
CA ASP A 39 17.83 -5.04 1.29
C ASP A 39 18.74 -6.27 1.34
N THR A 40 18.80 -6.97 2.47
CA THR A 40 19.57 -8.21 2.62
C THR A 40 18.81 -9.28 3.38
N GLU A 41 19.19 -10.53 3.16
CA GLU A 41 18.57 -11.65 3.86
C GLU A 41 18.86 -11.67 5.35
N GLU A 42 20.02 -11.20 5.76
CA GLU A 42 20.36 -11.04 7.18
C GLU A 42 19.45 -9.99 7.82
N ALA A 43 19.21 -8.87 7.13
CA ALA A 43 18.27 -7.85 7.56
C ALA A 43 16.83 -8.38 7.67
N SER A 44 16.41 -9.25 6.76
CA SER A 44 15.08 -9.89 6.81
C SER A 44 14.94 -10.88 7.97
N ASN A 45 16.06 -11.48 8.40
CA ASN A 45 16.09 -12.50 9.46
C ASN A 45 16.43 -11.91 10.84
N PHE A 46 16.30 -10.60 11.03
CA PHE A 46 16.76 -9.94 12.27
C PHE A 46 16.10 -10.43 13.57
N TYR A 47 14.93 -11.07 13.50
CA TYR A 47 14.25 -11.67 14.66
C TYR A 47 14.79 -13.05 15.05
N ARG A 48 15.59 -13.72 14.21
CA ARG A 48 16.25 -14.98 14.58
C ARG A 48 17.36 -14.65 15.57
N HIS A 49 17.20 -15.11 16.82
CA HIS A 49 18.23 -14.97 17.85
C HIS A 49 19.56 -15.61 17.38
N GLN A 50 20.63 -14.82 17.45
CA GLN A 50 22.01 -15.16 17.08
C GLN A 50 22.56 -16.35 17.87
N GLN A 51 22.45 -17.58 17.38
CA GLN A 51 23.31 -18.67 17.85
C GLN A 51 24.39 -19.09 16.86
N GLU A 52 24.51 -18.43 15.69
CA GLU A 52 25.52 -18.83 14.69
C GLU A 52 26.40 -17.68 14.15
N ASP A 53 26.19 -16.42 14.56
CA ASP A 53 26.87 -15.26 13.97
C ASP A 53 28.02 -14.68 14.82
N ALA A 54 28.70 -15.54 15.58
CA ALA A 54 30.01 -15.21 16.12
C ALA A 54 31.05 -15.20 14.97
N GLY A 55 31.04 -14.14 14.15
CA GLY A 55 32.19 -13.76 13.33
C GLY A 55 32.19 -14.13 11.85
N SER A 56 31.03 -14.36 11.19
CA SER A 56 31.03 -14.55 9.74
C SER A 56 31.21 -13.21 9.00
N LYS A 57 32.46 -12.90 8.63
CA LYS A 57 32.85 -11.80 7.72
C LYS A 57 32.43 -12.07 6.26
N THR A 58 31.27 -12.67 6.04
CA THR A 58 30.79 -13.08 4.72
C THR A 58 29.93 -11.96 4.12
N ALA A 59 30.09 -11.72 2.82
CA ALA A 59 29.35 -10.70 2.08
C ALA A 59 27.82 -10.87 2.29
N LYS A 60 27.13 -9.77 2.61
CA LYS A 60 25.66 -9.77 2.79
C LYS A 60 24.94 -10.24 1.53
N ARG A 61 23.95 -11.13 1.68
CA ARG A 61 23.15 -11.61 0.56
C ARG A 61 22.05 -10.59 0.21
N LEU A 62 22.24 -9.86 -0.88
CA LEU A 62 21.31 -8.82 -1.33
C LEU A 62 19.97 -9.40 -1.83
N ILE A 63 18.87 -8.82 -1.37
CA ILE A 63 17.51 -9.06 -1.89
C ILE A 63 17.22 -8.04 -3.00
N ARG A 64 16.81 -8.53 -4.18
CA ARG A 64 16.33 -7.66 -5.27
C ARG A 64 14.81 -7.58 -5.26
N TYR A 65 14.30 -6.35 -5.15
CA TYR A 65 12.88 -6.05 -5.28
C TYR A 65 12.57 -5.56 -6.70
N PRO A 66 11.93 -6.37 -7.57
CA PRO A 66 11.50 -5.91 -8.88
C PRO A 66 10.29 -4.98 -8.71
N TRP A 67 10.51 -3.68 -8.92
CA TRP A 67 9.41 -2.70 -8.92
C TRP A 67 8.45 -2.97 -10.08
N LYS A 68 7.17 -2.78 -9.81
CA LYS A 68 6.11 -2.83 -10.82
C LYS A 68 6.42 -1.80 -11.93
N PRO A 69 6.30 -2.20 -13.20
CA PRO A 69 6.26 -1.26 -14.31
C PRO A 69 5.18 -0.20 -14.09
N LYS A 70 5.43 1.04 -14.54
CA LYS A 70 4.49 2.17 -14.35
C LYS A 70 3.09 1.87 -14.90
N LYS A 71 3.02 1.14 -16.03
CA LYS A 71 1.77 0.72 -16.68
C LYS A 71 0.91 -0.24 -15.84
N ASP A 72 1.50 -0.90 -14.85
CA ASP A 72 0.81 -1.85 -13.98
C ASP A 72 0.32 -1.17 -12.68
N ILE A 73 0.54 0.14 -12.56
CA ILE A 73 0.04 0.98 -11.47
C ILE A 73 -1.05 1.88 -12.02
N LEU A 74 -2.18 1.96 -11.32
CA LEU A 74 -3.29 2.82 -11.70
C LEU A 74 -2.85 4.28 -11.94
N THR A 75 -3.48 4.88 -12.94
CA THR A 75 -3.43 6.32 -13.21
C THR A 75 -4.20 7.08 -12.13
N PHE A 76 -4.00 8.41 -12.05
CA PHE A 76 -4.72 9.21 -11.06
C PHE A 76 -6.21 9.29 -11.40
N GLU A 77 -6.55 9.32 -12.68
CA GLU A 77 -7.92 9.31 -13.19
C GLU A 77 -8.65 8.01 -12.80
N GLU A 78 -7.97 6.86 -12.87
CA GLU A 78 -8.52 5.58 -12.42
C GLU A 78 -8.70 5.53 -10.90
N ILE A 79 -7.73 6.05 -10.14
CA ILE A 79 -7.81 6.12 -8.67
C ILE A 79 -8.98 7.02 -8.25
N GLU A 80 -9.09 8.19 -8.86
CA GLU A 80 -10.16 9.16 -8.61
C GLU A 80 -11.52 8.56 -8.94
N ARG A 81 -11.66 7.93 -10.10
CA ARG A 81 -12.89 7.24 -10.50
C ARG A 81 -13.29 6.19 -9.45
N PHE A 82 -12.34 5.38 -9.00
CA PHE A 82 -12.60 4.36 -7.99
C PHE A 82 -12.99 4.98 -6.64
N ALA A 83 -12.28 6.02 -6.21
CA ALA A 83 -12.55 6.74 -4.96
C ALA A 83 -13.96 7.34 -4.95
N ARG A 84 -14.41 7.96 -6.05
CA ARG A 84 -15.76 8.53 -6.18
C ARG A 84 -16.84 7.45 -6.07
N ILE A 85 -16.65 6.30 -6.71
CA ILE A 85 -17.57 5.16 -6.59
C ILE A 85 -17.62 4.64 -5.15
N ALA A 86 -16.45 4.46 -4.52
CA ALA A 86 -16.34 3.97 -3.16
C ALA A 86 -17.01 4.91 -2.13
N ALA A 87 -16.84 6.23 -2.30
CA ALA A 87 -17.54 7.22 -1.48
C ALA A 87 -19.07 7.10 -1.61
N GLY A 88 -19.57 6.85 -2.82
CA GLY A 88 -20.99 6.57 -3.06
C GLY A 88 -21.52 5.30 -2.37
N LEU A 89 -20.65 4.42 -1.88
CA LEU A 89 -20.98 3.19 -1.16
C LEU A 89 -20.80 3.30 0.37
N GLY A 90 -20.54 4.51 0.88
CA GLY A 90 -20.41 4.78 2.32
C GLY A 90 -18.98 4.80 2.86
N ILE A 91 -17.96 4.82 2.00
CA ILE A 91 -16.60 5.12 2.43
C ILE A 91 -16.47 6.61 2.76
N GLU A 92 -16.00 6.91 3.96
CA GLU A 92 -15.87 8.29 4.48
C GLU A 92 -14.41 8.72 4.61
N LYS A 93 -13.46 7.77 4.57
CA LYS A 93 -12.05 8.04 4.79
C LYS A 93 -11.17 7.37 3.75
N ILE A 94 -10.31 8.17 3.13
CA ILE A 94 -9.30 7.69 2.18
C ILE A 94 -7.92 7.85 2.81
N ARG A 95 -7.13 6.77 2.79
CA ARG A 95 -5.74 6.77 3.24
C ARG A 95 -4.82 6.48 2.06
N ILE A 96 -3.99 7.46 1.73
CA ILE A 96 -2.93 7.30 0.72
C ILE A 96 -1.70 6.66 1.36
N THR A 97 -1.21 5.59 0.72
CA THR A 97 -0.06 4.78 1.15
C THR A 97 0.73 4.30 -0.07
N GLY A 98 1.70 3.41 0.12
CA GLY A 98 2.53 2.88 -0.95
C GLY A 98 3.51 1.84 -0.41
N GLY A 99 4.73 1.87 -0.95
CA GLY A 99 5.91 2.09 -0.15
C GLY A 99 5.88 3.51 0.44
N GLU A 100 6.69 4.42 -0.11
CA GLU A 100 6.69 5.84 0.27
C GLU A 100 5.85 6.67 -0.73
N PRO A 101 4.65 7.17 -0.34
CA PRO A 101 3.76 7.92 -1.23
C PRO A 101 4.43 9.10 -1.94
N LEU A 102 5.34 9.80 -1.26
CA LEU A 102 6.00 10.99 -1.80
C LEU A 102 6.94 10.69 -2.99
N LEU A 103 7.22 9.42 -3.26
CA LEU A 103 7.96 9.01 -4.47
C LEU A 103 7.09 8.95 -5.73
N ARG A 104 5.76 9.03 -5.61
CA ARG A 104 4.86 9.09 -6.76
C ARG A 104 4.82 10.52 -7.29
N SER A 105 5.44 10.74 -8.46
CA SER A 105 5.37 12.04 -9.14
C SER A 105 3.93 12.50 -9.36
N GLY A 106 3.66 13.78 -9.06
CA GLY A 106 2.32 14.38 -9.20
C GLY A 106 1.33 13.99 -8.09
N ILE A 107 1.77 13.37 -6.99
CA ILE A 107 0.85 12.91 -5.94
C ILE A 107 -0.01 14.02 -5.33
N ALA A 108 0.48 15.27 -5.31
CA ALA A 108 -0.30 16.41 -4.84
C ALA A 108 -1.56 16.64 -5.71
N ASP A 109 -1.45 16.42 -7.02
CA ASP A 109 -2.56 16.60 -7.97
C ASP A 109 -3.71 15.61 -7.69
N LEU A 110 -3.37 14.40 -7.22
CA LEU A 110 -4.37 13.41 -6.79
C LEU A 110 -5.18 13.87 -5.57
N ILE A 111 -4.58 14.68 -4.68
CA ILE A 111 -5.23 15.15 -3.45
C ILE A 111 -6.09 16.40 -3.69
N SER A 112 -5.77 17.21 -4.71
CA SER A 112 -6.48 18.45 -4.99
C SER A 112 -7.81 18.31 -5.75
N ASN A 113 -8.12 17.12 -6.27
CA ASN A 113 -9.30 16.83 -7.12
C ASN A 113 -10.50 16.27 -6.32
#